data_AF-A0A969EC29-F1
#
_entry.id   AF-A0A969EC29-F1
#
_cell.length_a   1.000
_cell.length_b   1.000
_cell.length_c   1.000
_cell.angle_alpha   90.00
_cell.angle_beta   90.00
_cell.angle_gamma   90.00
#
_symmetry.space_group_name_H-M   'P 1'
#
loop_
_entity.id
_entity.type
_entity.pdbx_description
1 polymer ?
#
loop_
_entity_poly.entity_id
_entity_poly.type
_entity_poly.pdbx_seq_one_letter_code
_entity_poly.pdbx_strand_id
1 'polypeptide(L)'
;MAFNTPNFVPTSEAITAIEIIAKLTGRGTQTDGYTQDIDQWVASHPLVPSASLLAKARAVIDRVLSQDSELFELWQESSDQAWNTSLAQLRAAVSV
;
A
#
# COMPACT_ATOMS: atom_id res chain seq x y z
N MET A 1 13.36 29.86 -4.48
CA MET A 1 11.97 29.38 -4.59
C MET A 1 11.84 28.15 -3.70
N ALA A 2 11.23 28.29 -2.53
CA ALA A 2 10.96 27.16 -1.64
C ALA A 2 9.68 26.49 -2.13
N PHE A 3 9.75 25.24 -2.57
CA PHE A 3 8.56 24.43 -2.77
C PHE A 3 7.98 24.11 -1.39
N ASN A 4 7.06 24.94 -0.93
CA ASN A 4 6.17 24.60 0.17
C ASN A 4 5.12 23.63 -0.40
N THR A 5 5.52 22.37 -0.63
CA THR A 5 4.59 21.31 -1.02
C THR A 5 3.87 20.83 0.25
N PRO A 6 2.54 21.00 0.36
CA PRO A 6 1.81 20.39 1.46
C PRO A 6 2.00 18.87 1.37
N ASN A 7 2.69 18.28 2.35
CA ASN A 7 2.96 16.85 2.58
C ASN A 7 2.15 15.86 1.69
N PHE A 8 2.43 15.81 0.39
CA PHE A 8 1.78 14.89 -0.54
C PHE A 8 2.71 13.69 -0.64
N VAL A 9 2.39 12.63 0.10
CA VAL A 9 3.01 11.33 -0.13
C VAL A 9 2.44 10.85 -1.46
N PRO A 10 3.27 10.60 -2.50
CA PRO A 10 2.74 10.10 -3.75
C PRO A 10 2.13 8.70 -3.53
N THR A 11 1.14 8.35 -4.34
CA THR A 11 0.34 7.13 -4.12
C THR A 11 1.18 5.86 -4.11
N SER A 12 2.27 5.84 -4.89
CA SER A 12 3.27 4.77 -4.90
C SER A 12 3.87 4.53 -3.51
N GLU A 13 4.37 5.57 -2.85
CA GLU A 13 5.01 5.50 -1.54
C GLU A 13 4.01 5.07 -0.47
N ALA A 14 2.76 5.53 -0.59
CA ALA A 14 1.69 5.10 0.30
C ALA A 14 1.40 3.59 0.14
N ILE A 15 1.27 3.10 -1.09
CA ILE A 15 1.06 1.66 -1.36
C ILE A 15 2.25 0.84 -0.88
N THR A 16 3.49 1.27 -1.16
CA THR A 16 4.71 0.60 -0.69
C THR A 16 4.76 0.54 0.84
N ALA A 17 4.47 1.64 1.54
CA ALA A 17 4.43 1.64 3.00
C ALA A 17 3.38 0.65 3.54
N ILE A 18 2.25 0.51 2.86
CA ILE A 18 1.20 -0.43 3.25
C ILE A 18 1.60 -1.89 3.01
N GLU A 19 2.33 -2.19 1.93
CA GLU A 19 2.92 -3.52 1.71
C GLU A 19 3.93 -3.86 2.82
N ILE A 20 4.74 -2.91 3.27
CA ILE A 20 5.64 -3.11 4.43
C ILE A 20 4.84 -3.42 5.70
N ILE A 21 3.75 -2.68 5.96
CA ILE A 21 2.85 -2.95 7.10
C ILE A 21 2.25 -4.38 6.99
N ALA A 22 1.82 -4.80 5.81
CA ALA A 22 1.32 -6.15 5.59
C ALA A 22 2.40 -7.21 5.85
N LYS A 23 3.63 -7.00 5.37
CA LYS A 23 4.79 -7.87 5.61
C LYS A 23 5.13 -7.99 7.10
N LEU A 24 5.09 -6.90 7.86
CA LEU A 24 5.30 -6.91 9.32
C LEU A 24 4.27 -7.79 10.06
N THR A 25 3.08 -7.99 9.49
CA THR A 25 2.06 -8.91 10.04
C THR A 25 2.16 -10.34 9.49
N GLY A 26 3.16 -10.64 8.65
CA GLY A 26 3.31 -11.94 7.98
C GLY A 26 2.30 -12.16 6.84
N ARG A 27 1.66 -11.10 6.35
CA ARG A 27 0.60 -11.14 5.33
C ARG A 27 0.93 -10.32 4.07
N GLY A 28 2.22 -10.06 3.83
CA GLY A 28 2.68 -9.36 2.62
C GLY A 28 2.16 -10.02 1.34
N THR A 29 1.94 -9.24 0.29
CA THR A 29 1.29 -9.68 -0.95
C THR A 29 2.24 -9.81 -2.13
N GLN A 30 3.45 -9.24 -2.03
CA GLN A 30 4.48 -9.32 -3.06
C GLN A 30 5.77 -9.89 -2.47
N THR A 31 6.49 -10.74 -3.20
CA THR A 31 7.84 -11.20 -2.81
C THR A 31 8.63 -11.47 -4.07
N ASP A 32 9.54 -10.56 -4.41
CA ASP A 32 10.37 -10.63 -5.60
C ASP A 32 11.68 -9.85 -5.42
N GLY A 33 12.48 -9.73 -6.50
CA GLY A 33 13.76 -9.03 -6.46
C GLY A 33 13.67 -7.55 -6.06
N TYR A 34 12.51 -6.90 -6.19
CA TYR A 34 12.31 -5.51 -5.78
C TYR A 34 12.00 -5.38 -4.28
N THR A 35 11.52 -6.45 -3.63
CA THR A 35 11.19 -6.44 -2.20
C THR A 35 12.28 -7.02 -1.32
N GLN A 36 13.35 -7.59 -1.88
CA GLN A 36 14.37 -8.35 -1.13
C GLN A 36 14.96 -7.58 0.06
N ASP A 37 15.36 -6.31 -0.12
CA ASP A 37 15.93 -5.51 0.95
C ASP A 37 14.91 -5.22 2.07
N ILE A 38 13.65 -5.03 1.68
CA ILE A 38 12.53 -4.84 2.61
C ILE A 38 12.23 -6.14 3.36
N ASP A 39 12.25 -7.28 2.69
CA ASP A 39 12.02 -8.59 3.30
C ASP A 39 13.08 -8.92 4.34
N GLN A 40 14.35 -8.62 4.03
CA GLN A 40 15.45 -8.74 4.99
C GLN A 40 15.27 -7.79 6.18
N TRP A 41 14.85 -6.55 5.94
CA TRP A 41 14.58 -5.58 6.99
C TRP A 41 13.44 -6.03 7.92
N VAL A 42 12.31 -6.47 7.36
CA VAL A 42 11.17 -7.01 8.13
C VAL A 42 11.58 -8.20 8.97
N ALA A 43 12.35 -9.15 8.42
CA ALA A 43 12.81 -10.33 9.15
C ALA A 43 13.73 -9.98 10.33
N SER A 44 14.49 -8.89 10.23
CA SER A 44 15.37 -8.40 11.30
C SER A 44 14.68 -7.45 12.29
N HIS A 45 13.46 -6.98 11.99
CA HIS A 45 12.72 -6.01 12.80
C HIS A 45 11.28 -6.47 13.02
N PRO A 46 11.01 -7.38 13.98
CA PRO A 46 9.67 -7.90 14.27
C PRO A 46 8.81 -6.85 15.00
N LEU A 47 8.44 -5.79 14.27
CA LEU A 47 7.57 -4.73 14.75
C LEU A 47 6.11 -5.17 14.62
N VAL A 48 5.28 -4.78 15.59
CA VAL A 48 3.84 -5.03 15.57
C VAL A 48 3.12 -3.72 15.23
N PRO A 49 2.49 -3.60 14.03
CA PRO A 49 1.69 -2.43 13.68
C PRO A 49 0.52 -2.24 14.65
N SER A 50 0.22 -0.98 15.01
CA SER A 50 -0.97 -0.69 15.82
C SER A 50 -2.26 -0.87 15.02
N ALA A 51 -3.36 -1.16 15.70
CA ALA A 51 -4.69 -1.21 15.08
C ALA A 51 -5.06 0.11 14.36
N SER A 52 -4.65 1.27 14.91
CA SER A 52 -4.86 2.57 14.27
C SER A 52 -4.05 2.73 12.98
N LEU A 53 -2.83 2.19 12.92
CA LEU A 53 -2.01 2.21 11.71
C LEU A 53 -2.59 1.31 10.63
N LEU A 54 -3.07 0.12 10.99
CA LEU A 54 -3.76 -0.81 10.09
C LEU A 54 -5.07 -0.20 9.55
N ALA A 55 -5.87 0.44 10.41
CA ALA A 55 -7.06 1.15 9.97
C ALA A 55 -6.74 2.30 9.00
N LYS A 56 -5.65 3.04 9.23
CA LYS A 56 -5.18 4.09 8.32
C LYS A 56 -4.71 3.51 6.99
N ALA A 57 -3.97 2.41 7.00
CA ALA A 57 -3.54 1.71 5.78
C ALA A 57 -4.74 1.30 4.92
N ARG A 58 -5.76 0.69 5.54
CA ARG A 58 -7.02 0.34 4.85
C ARG A 58 -7.71 1.57 4.25
N ALA A 59 -7.84 2.65 5.02
CA ALA A 59 -8.50 3.87 4.55
C ALA A 59 -7.79 4.51 3.34
N VAL A 60 -6.45 4.42 3.28
CA VAL A 60 -5.69 4.89 2.12
C VAL A 60 -6.00 4.04 0.89
N ILE A 61 -6.04 2.71 0.99
CA ILE A 61 -6.41 1.84 -0.15
C ILE A 61 -7.85 2.10 -0.59
N ASP A 62 -8.78 2.26 0.36
CA ASP A 62 -10.18 2.61 0.07
C ASP A 62 -10.27 3.94 -0.70
N ARG A 63 -9.43 4.92 -0.36
CA ARG A 63 -9.37 6.21 -1.07
C ARG A 63 -8.82 6.04 -2.50
N VAL A 64 -7.80 5.22 -2.69
CA VAL A 64 -7.21 4.94 -4.02
C VAL A 64 -8.20 4.20 -4.92
N LEU A 65 -9.01 3.30 -4.36
CA LEU A 65 -10.04 2.54 -5.10
C LEU A 65 -11.38 3.29 -5.22
N SER A 66 -11.50 4.50 -4.66
CA SER A 66 -12.74 5.27 -4.71
C SER A 66 -12.94 5.92 -6.09
N GLN A 67 -14.20 6.14 -6.47
CA GLN A 67 -14.57 6.80 -7.73
C GLN A 67 -14.00 8.22 -7.86
N ASP A 68 -13.69 8.87 -6.75
CA ASP A 68 -13.10 10.20 -6.68
C ASP A 68 -11.55 10.18 -6.84
N SER A 69 -10.98 9.09 -7.35
CA SER A 69 -9.53 8.92 -7.59
C SER A 69 -9.23 8.89 -9.08
N GLU A 70 -8.37 9.80 -9.54
CA GLU A 70 -7.84 9.80 -10.91
C GLU A 70 -7.17 8.45 -11.26
N LEU A 71 -6.53 7.79 -10.29
CA LEU A 71 -5.97 6.45 -10.51
C LEU A 71 -7.05 5.40 -10.76
N PHE A 72 -8.18 5.48 -10.05
CA PHE A 72 -9.30 4.58 -10.29
C PHE A 72 -9.86 4.76 -11.71
N GLU A 73 -10.02 6.01 -12.16
CA GLU A 73 -10.46 6.32 -13.53
C GLU A 73 -9.49 5.75 -14.57
N LEU A 74 -8.19 6.04 -14.44
CA LEU A 74 -7.14 5.56 -15.37
C LEU A 74 -7.09 4.03 -15.47
N TRP A 75 -7.25 3.32 -14.34
CA TRP A 75 -7.21 1.86 -14.32
C TRP A 75 -8.51 1.20 -14.80
N GLN A 76 -9.66 1.86 -14.70
CA GLN A 76 -10.88 1.35 -15.33
C GLN A 76 -10.81 1.41 -16.86
N GLU A 77 -10.11 2.40 -17.41
CA GLU A 77 -9.93 2.55 -18.86
C GLU A 77 -8.96 1.52 -19.46
N SER A 78 -8.03 0.95 -18.67
CA SER A 78 -6.97 0.08 -19.18
C SER A 78 -7.41 -1.36 -19.48
N SER A 79 -8.63 -1.77 -19.09
CA SER A 79 -9.14 -3.16 -19.12
C SER A 79 -8.35 -4.18 -18.28
N ASP A 80 -7.25 -3.79 -17.65
CA ASP A 80 -6.40 -4.66 -16.85
C ASP A 80 -6.87 -4.75 -15.39
N GLN A 81 -7.21 -5.96 -14.95
CA GLN A 81 -7.69 -6.23 -13.60
C GLN A 81 -6.57 -6.58 -12.62
N ALA A 82 -5.33 -6.74 -13.08
CA ALA A 82 -4.21 -7.15 -12.24
C ALA A 82 -3.96 -6.14 -11.11
N TRP A 83 -3.99 -4.84 -11.43
CA TRP A 83 -3.78 -3.80 -10.43
C TRP A 83 -4.88 -3.77 -9.36
N ASN A 84 -6.15 -3.81 -9.78
CA ASN A 84 -7.29 -3.88 -8.85
C ASN A 84 -7.23 -5.12 -7.96
N THR A 85 -6.83 -6.26 -8.54
CA THR A 85 -6.66 -7.52 -7.81
C THR A 85 -5.55 -7.40 -6.76
N SER A 86 -4.39 -6.85 -7.13
CA SER A 86 -3.27 -6.63 -6.20
C SER A 86 -3.66 -5.70 -5.05
N LEU A 87 -4.36 -4.59 -5.33
CA LEU A 87 -4.83 -3.69 -4.27
C LEU A 87 -5.89 -4.34 -3.37
N ALA A 88 -6.79 -5.15 -3.91
CA ALA A 88 -7.78 -5.89 -3.12
C ALA A 88 -7.11 -6.90 -2.18
N GLN A 89 -6.07 -7.61 -2.66
CA GLN A 89 -5.27 -8.52 -1.84
C GLN A 89 -4.55 -7.76 -0.72
N LEU A 90 -3.90 -6.65 -1.04
CA LEU A 90 -3.19 -5.82 -0.07
C LEU A 90 -4.15 -5.23 0.98
N ARG A 91 -5.34 -4.79 0.55
CA ARG A 91 -6.40 -4.33 1.44
C ARG A 91 -6.82 -5.42 2.44
N ALA A 92 -7.00 -6.66 1.96
CA ALA A 92 -7.37 -7.78 2.80
C ALA A 92 -6.27 -8.14 3.81
N ALA A 93 -5.00 -7.98 3.44
CA ALA A 93 -3.86 -8.22 4.31
C ALA A 93 -3.83 -7.30 5.54
N VAL A 94 -4.23 -6.03 5.38
CA VAL A 94 -4.20 -5.02 6.47
C VAL A 94 -5.54 -4.83 7.19
N SER A 95 -6.57 -5.62 6.88
CA SER A 95 -7.92 -5.51 7.46
C SER A 95 -8.17 -6.43 8.66
N VAL A 96 -7.14 -6.74 9.46
CA VAL A 96 -7.25 -7.54 10.69
C VAL A 96 -8.17 -6.93 11.76
#